data_AF-A0A8T3M2Q5-F1
#
_entry.id   AF-A0A8T3M2Q5-F1
#
_cell.length_a   1.000
_cell.length_b   1.000
_cell.length_c   1.000
_cell.angle_alpha   90.00
_cell.angle_beta   90.00
_cell.angle_gamma   90.00
#
_symmetry.space_group_name_H-M   'P 1'
#
loop_
_entity.id
_entity.type
_entity.pdbx_description
1 polymer ?
#
loop_
_entity_poly.entity_id
_entity_poly.type
_entity_poly.pdbx_seq_one_letter_code
_entity_poly.pdbx_strand_id
1 'polypeptide(L)'
;GNCELSKVGETVQTPNAVSIIAPENLPASMPAGASAFYARNISSLLLGMVKDGALHLDFEDEVTKSTVITKDGAVVADAVKKLLEPVAAPAAGGQS
;
A
#
# COMPACT_ATOMS: atom_id res chain seq x y z
N GLY A 1 4.76 14.37 1.51
CA GLY A 1 4.94 14.36 2.98
C GLY A 1 4.04 15.42 3.57
N ASN A 2 3.45 15.19 4.75
CA ASN A 2 2.46 16.09 5.37
C ASN A 2 3.03 17.46 5.80
N CYS A 3 4.34 17.68 5.65
CA CYS A 3 4.99 18.97 5.91
C CYS A 3 5.60 19.49 4.61
N GLU A 4 5.32 20.74 4.27
CA GLU A 4 5.75 21.40 3.04
C GLU A 4 7.29 21.48 2.90
N LEU A 5 8.00 21.37 4.03
CA LEU A 5 9.47 21.39 4.13
C LEU A 5 10.10 19.98 4.26
N SER A 6 9.30 18.91 4.27
CA SER A 6 9.83 17.54 4.37
C SER A 6 10.47 17.12 3.05
N LYS A 7 11.79 16.93 3.07
CA LYS A 7 12.53 16.25 2.00
C LYS A 7 12.64 14.77 2.32
N VAL A 8 12.16 13.94 1.41
CA VAL A 8 12.20 12.49 1.52
C VAL A 8 13.65 12.03 1.66
N GLY A 9 13.98 11.29 2.73
CA GLY A 9 15.32 10.77 3.01
C GLY A 9 16.24 11.70 3.82
N GLU A 10 15.84 12.95 4.07
CA GLU A 10 16.67 13.94 4.75
C GLU A 10 16.13 14.35 6.12
N THR A 11 17.04 14.75 7.01
CA THR A 11 16.69 15.51 8.22
C THR A 11 16.96 16.98 7.95
N VAL A 12 15.91 17.79 7.85
CA VAL A 12 15.99 19.22 7.56
C VAL A 12 15.87 20.00 8.86
N GLN A 13 16.83 20.88 9.17
CA GLN A 13 16.64 21.88 10.22
C GLN A 13 15.96 23.12 9.63
N THR A 14 14.85 23.53 10.25
CA THR A 14 14.22 24.81 9.96
C THR A 14 15.02 25.96 10.59
N PRO A 15 14.86 27.20 10.10
CA PRO A 15 15.48 28.40 10.70
C PRO A 15 15.16 28.61 12.18
N ASN A 16 14.07 28.00 12.66
CA ASN A 16 13.62 28.06 14.06
C ASN A 16 14.17 26.90 14.91
N ALA A 17 15.27 26.26 14.48
CA ALA A 17 15.90 25.12 15.15
C ALA A 17 15.03 23.85 15.30
N VAL A 18 13.90 23.75 14.59
CA VAL A 18 13.09 22.52 14.55
C VAL A 18 13.70 21.55 13.55
N SER A 19 13.98 20.32 13.99
CA SER A 19 14.47 19.23 13.13
C SER A 19 13.30 18.43 12.56
N ILE A 20 13.16 18.44 11.23
CA ILE A 20 12.17 17.68 10.48
C ILE A 20 12.86 16.40 9.98
N ILE A 21 12.53 15.27 10.59
CA ILE A 21 13.08 13.95 10.21
C ILE A 21 12.09 13.29 9.27
N ALA A 22 12.46 13.08 8.00
CA ALA A 22 11.62 12.45 6.99
C ALA A 22 12.30 11.19 6.41
N PRO A 23 12.41 10.10 7.19
CA PRO A 23 13.09 8.89 6.75
C PRO A 23 12.25 8.15 5.69
N GLU A 24 12.89 7.72 4.61
CA GLU A 24 12.25 6.98 3.50
C GLU A 24 11.69 5.62 3.92
N ASN A 25 12.29 5.00 4.95
CA ASN A 25 11.97 3.64 5.36
C ASN A 25 12.08 3.50 6.89
N LEU A 26 11.18 4.15 7.62
CA LEU A 26 11.10 4.05 9.09
C LEU A 26 10.99 2.60 9.62
N PRO A 27 10.35 1.64 8.94
CA PRO A 27 10.38 0.23 9.36
C PRO A 27 11.79 -0.38 9.37
N ALA A 28 12.70 0.08 8.51
CA ALA A 28 14.08 -0.41 8.45
C ALA A 28 14.94 0.00 9.66
N SER A 29 14.55 1.04 10.41
CA SER A 29 15.25 1.41 11.65
C SER A 29 14.86 0.53 12.86
N MET A 30 13.79 -0.27 12.76
CA MET A 30 13.35 -1.24 13.78
C MET A 30 12.96 -2.59 13.14
N PRO A 31 13.90 -3.29 12.49
CA PRO A 31 13.61 -4.43 11.62
C PRO A 31 12.95 -5.61 12.36
N ALA A 32 13.32 -5.85 13.62
CA ALA A 32 12.73 -6.91 14.44
C ALA A 32 11.25 -6.64 14.78
N GLY A 33 10.92 -5.40 15.16
CA GLY A 33 9.55 -4.99 15.47
C GLY A 33 8.67 -4.99 14.22
N ALA A 34 9.16 -4.42 13.12
CA ALA A 34 8.45 -4.40 11.84
C ALA A 34 8.15 -5.83 11.33
N SER A 35 9.12 -6.75 11.44
CA SER A 35 8.94 -8.16 11.06
C SER A 35 7.88 -8.85 11.92
N ALA A 36 7.87 -8.60 13.24
CA ALA A 36 6.87 -9.17 14.14
C ALA A 36 5.45 -8.65 13.86
N PHE A 37 5.28 -7.34 13.60
CA PHE A 37 4.00 -6.77 13.21
C PHE A 37 3.51 -7.32 11.86
N TYR A 38 4.41 -7.43 10.88
CA TYR A 38 4.10 -8.01 9.58
C TYR A 38 3.67 -9.49 9.71
N ALA A 39 4.44 -10.31 10.45
CA ALA A 39 4.12 -11.71 10.70
C ALA A 39 2.76 -11.86 11.41
N ARG A 40 2.44 -10.97 12.35
CA ARG A 40 1.14 -10.96 13.03
C ARG A 40 -0.01 -10.62 12.08
N ASN A 41 0.18 -9.65 11.19
CA ASN A 41 -0.83 -9.28 10.19
C ASN A 41 -1.09 -10.43 9.21
N ILE A 42 -0.03 -11.06 8.69
CA ILE A 42 -0.16 -12.22 7.79
C ILE A 42 -0.80 -13.41 8.51
N SER A 43 -0.39 -13.71 9.74
CA SER A 43 -1.00 -14.80 10.53
C SER A 43 -2.49 -14.57 10.77
N SER A 44 -2.90 -13.32 11.05
CA SER A 44 -4.30 -12.97 11.30
C SER A 44 -5.15 -13.16 10.03
N LEU A 45 -4.62 -12.76 8.87
CA LEU A 45 -5.26 -12.99 7.58
C LEU A 45 -5.44 -14.49 7.30
N LEU A 46 -4.37 -15.27 7.47
CA LEU A 46 -4.40 -16.71 7.23
C LEU A 46 -5.35 -17.45 8.17
N LEU A 47 -5.42 -17.06 9.45
CA LEU A 47 -6.37 -17.64 10.40
C LEU A 47 -7.84 -17.38 10.01
N GLY A 48 -8.13 -16.26 9.34
CA GLY A 48 -9.47 -16.00 8.79
C GLY A 48 -9.78 -16.85 7.56
N MET A 49 -8.75 -17.23 6.79
CA MET A 49 -8.89 -17.99 5.54
C MET A 49 -8.77 -19.51 5.73
N VAL A 50 -8.14 -19.99 6.80
CA VAL A 50 -7.98 -21.42 7.07
C VAL A 50 -9.13 -21.93 7.92
N LYS A 51 -9.87 -22.91 7.39
CA LYS A 51 -10.94 -23.64 8.10
C LYS A 51 -10.59 -25.12 8.06
N ASP A 52 -10.63 -25.78 9.23
CA ASP A 52 -10.35 -27.21 9.37
C ASP A 52 -9.00 -27.67 8.78
N GLY A 53 -7.98 -26.81 8.85
CA GLY A 53 -6.65 -27.09 8.31
C GLY A 53 -6.54 -27.01 6.78
N ALA A 54 -7.64 -26.65 6.09
CA ALA A 54 -7.66 -26.38 4.66
C ALA A 54 -7.82 -24.88 4.40
N LEU A 55 -7.19 -24.41 3.32
CA LEU A 55 -7.38 -23.03 2.87
C LEU A 55 -8.77 -22.89 2.23
N HIS A 56 -9.62 -22.09 2.85
CA HIS A 56 -10.96 -21.77 2.39
C HIS A 56 -11.02 -20.29 1.97
N LEU A 57 -10.71 -20.03 0.70
CA LEU A 57 -10.80 -18.69 0.11
C LEU A 57 -12.25 -18.39 -0.24
N ASP A 58 -12.95 -17.75 0.69
CA ASP A 58 -14.28 -17.19 0.43
C ASP A 58 -14.11 -15.79 -0.18
N PHE A 59 -14.33 -15.66 -1.49
CA PHE A 59 -14.16 -14.37 -2.18
C PHE A 59 -15.36 -13.42 -1.98
N GLU A 60 -16.43 -13.88 -1.33
CA GLU A 60 -17.55 -13.03 -0.92
C GLU A 60 -17.33 -12.44 0.48
N ASP A 61 -16.40 -12.99 1.27
CA ASP A 61 -15.97 -12.41 2.54
C ASP A 61 -15.26 -11.06 2.31
N GLU A 62 -15.65 -10.03 3.06
CA GLU A 62 -15.16 -8.66 2.87
C GLU A 62 -13.65 -8.52 3.06
N VAL A 63 -13.06 -9.29 3.97
CA VAL A 63 -11.60 -9.26 4.23
C VAL A 63 -10.85 -9.88 3.06
N THR A 64 -11.34 -10.99 2.53
CA THR A 64 -10.74 -11.65 1.37
C THR A 64 -10.90 -10.80 0.11
N LYS A 65 -12.10 -10.27 -0.14
CA LYS A 65 -12.40 -9.41 -1.31
C LYS A 65 -11.56 -8.13 -1.33
N SER A 66 -11.34 -7.50 -0.19
CA SER A 66 -10.52 -6.28 -0.09
C SER A 66 -9.02 -6.56 -0.26
N THR A 67 -8.56 -7.78 0.03
CA THR A 67 -7.14 -8.16 -0.06
C THR A 67 -6.74 -8.69 -1.44
N VAL A 68 -7.67 -9.30 -2.19
CA VAL A 68 -7.36 -9.94 -3.48
C VAL A 68 -7.28 -8.90 -4.61
N ILE A 69 -6.09 -8.76 -5.21
CA ILE A 69 -5.86 -7.84 -6.34
C ILE A 69 -6.12 -8.52 -7.69
N THR A 70 -5.64 -9.75 -7.87
CA THR A 70 -5.78 -10.53 -9.10
C THR A 70 -6.36 -11.90 -8.81
N LYS A 71 -7.16 -12.42 -9.73
CA LYS A 71 -7.73 -13.77 -9.69
C LYS A 71 -7.89 -14.27 -11.13
N ASP A 72 -7.49 -15.51 -11.38
CA ASP A 72 -7.64 -16.19 -12.67
C ASP A 72 -7.11 -15.39 -13.88
N GLY A 73 -6.01 -14.65 -13.69
CA GLY A 73 -5.40 -13.82 -14.71
C GLY A 73 -6.07 -12.45 -14.94
N ALA A 74 -7.13 -12.13 -14.21
CA ALA A 74 -7.80 -10.84 -14.25
C ALA A 74 -7.53 -10.01 -12.98
N VAL A 75 -7.44 -8.70 -13.13
CA VAL A 75 -7.48 -7.77 -11.98
C VAL A 75 -8.92 -7.71 -11.49
N VAL A 76 -9.15 -8.01 -10.21
CA VAL A 76 -10.49 -8.00 -9.60
C VAL A 76 -10.71 -6.83 -8.65
N ALA A 77 -9.64 -6.27 -8.07
CA ALA A 77 -9.71 -5.11 -7.20
C ALA A 77 -10.06 -3.82 -7.98
N ASP A 78 -11.21 -3.23 -7.68
CA ASP A 78 -11.72 -2.06 -8.40
C ASP A 78 -10.81 -0.83 -8.29
N ALA A 79 -10.15 -0.64 -7.13
CA ALA A 79 -9.17 0.43 -6.96
C ALA A 79 -7.97 0.28 -7.91
N VAL A 80 -7.53 -0.95 -8.14
CA VAL A 80 -6.39 -1.25 -9.02
C VAL A 80 -6.81 -1.18 -10.48
N LYS A 81 -8.01 -1.64 -10.83
CA LYS A 81 -8.56 -1.44 -12.19
C LYS A 81 -8.57 0.04 -12.59
N LYS A 82 -9.06 0.93 -11.71
CA LYS A 82 -9.10 2.38 -11.96
C LYS A 82 -7.71 3.00 -12.17
N LEU A 83 -6.67 2.46 -11.53
CA LEU A 83 -5.30 2.92 -11.71
C LEU A 83 -4.66 2.40 -13.01
N LEU A 84 -5.14 1.26 -13.51
CA LEU A 84 -4.66 0.62 -14.74
C LEU A 84 -5.45 1.02 -15.99
N GLU A 85 -6.61 1.65 -15.82
CA GLU A 85 -7.30 2.33 -16.92
C GLU A 85 -6.35 3.39 -17.50
N PRO A 86 -6.10 3.39 -18.81
CA PRO A 86 -5.25 4.40 -19.41
C PRO A 86 -5.87 5.76 -19.13
N VAL A 87 -5.11 6.64 -18.48
CA VAL A 87 -5.42 8.08 -18.44
C VAL A 87 -5.64 8.48 -19.89
N ALA A 88 -6.88 8.80 -20.25
CA ALA A 88 -7.20 9.27 -21.58
C ALA A 88 -6.26 10.44 -21.89
N ALA A 89 -5.37 10.23 -22.88
CA ALA A 89 -4.50 11.28 -23.36
C ALA A 89 -5.37 12.49 -23.72
N PRO A 90 -4.99 13.72 -23.35
CA PRO A 90 -5.73 14.88 -23.78
C PRO A 90 -5.74 14.86 -25.31
N ALA A 91 -6.93 14.88 -25.90
CA ALA A 91 -7.12 14.95 -27.33
C ALA A 91 -6.27 16.12 -27.85
N ALA A 92 -5.31 15.81 -28.72
CA ALA A 92 -4.54 16.81 -29.44
C ALA A 92 -5.52 17.61 -30.32
N GLY A 93 -6.07 18.68 -29.76
CA GLY A 93 -6.81 19.69 -30.49
C GLY A 93 -5.83 20.44 -31.38
N GLY A 94 -5.78 20.05 -32.65
CA GLY A 94 -5.13 20.83 -33.68
C GLY A 94 -5.79 22.19 -33.79
N GLN A 95 -5.00 23.25 -33.63
CA GLN A 95 -5.33 24.56 -34.15
C GLN A 95 -4.48 24.75 -35.41
N SER A 96 -5.17 24.76 -36.55
CA SER A 96 -4.69 25.33 -37.81
C SER A 96 -5.09 26.79 -37.89
#